data_AF-A0A1F8UTL9-F1
#
_entry.id   AF-A0A1F8UTL9-F1
#
_cell.length_a   1.000
_cell.length_b   1.000
_cell.length_c   1.000
_cell.angle_alpha   90.00
_cell.angle_beta   90.00
_cell.angle_gamma   90.00
#
_symmetry.space_group_name_H-M   'P 1'
#
loop_
_entity.id
_entity.type
_entity.pdbx_description
1 polymer ?
#
loop_
_entity_poly.entity_id
_entity_poly.type
_entity_poly.pdbx_seq_one_letter_code
_entity_poly.pdbx_strand_id
1 'polypeptide(L)'
;MARKQRMHYSGALYHVMARGNNGEYVLKKPEDKKKYIHRNPVEANITKDANYEWSSYSKYIREKADFVDTSFVLNILSHNKVKARAGYKKNNSAFGSKALRNNEYRISE
;
A
#
# COMPACT_ATOMS: atom_id res chain seq x y z
N MET A 1 -12.08 19.45 24.67
CA MET A 1 -11.09 18.78 25.56
C MET A 1 -10.02 18.15 24.70
N ALA A 2 -8.74 18.31 25.06
CA ALA A 2 -7.65 17.65 24.37
C ALA A 2 -7.67 16.14 24.63
N ARG A 3 -7.48 15.31 23.61
CA ARG A 3 -7.30 13.87 23.81
C ARG A 3 -5.94 13.61 24.44
N LYS A 4 -5.88 12.61 25.33
CA LYS A 4 -4.63 12.06 25.83
C LYS A 4 -3.77 11.56 24.66
N GLN A 5 -2.46 11.82 24.72
CA GLN A 5 -1.53 11.44 23.66
C GLN A 5 -1.55 9.91 23.45
N ARG A 6 -1.52 9.48 22.18
CA ARG A 6 -1.42 8.05 21.84
C ARG A 6 -0.02 7.55 22.22
N MET A 7 0.06 6.48 23.00
CA MET A 7 1.32 5.87 23.39
C MET A 7 1.80 4.93 22.28
N HIS A 8 3.08 5.05 21.92
CA HIS A 8 3.74 4.20 20.94
C HIS A 8 4.70 3.25 21.67
N TYR A 9 4.55 1.96 21.42
CA TYR A 9 5.40 0.88 21.89
C TYR A 9 6.06 0.16 20.72
N SER A 10 7.34 -0.20 20.90
CA SER A 10 8.08 -1.04 19.96
C SER A 10 7.50 -2.46 19.94
N GLY A 11 7.22 -3.02 18.76
CA GLY A 11 6.67 -4.36 18.59
C GLY A 11 5.16 -4.51 18.75
N ALA A 12 4.42 -3.44 19.05
CA ALA A 12 2.96 -3.49 19.14
C ALA A 12 2.30 -3.59 17.75
N LEU A 13 1.14 -4.25 17.69
CA LEU A 13 0.29 -4.28 16.51
C LEU A 13 -0.63 -3.05 16.51
N TYR A 14 -0.59 -2.25 15.44
CA TYR A 14 -1.41 -1.05 15.31
C TYR A 14 -2.49 -1.24 14.25
N HIS A 15 -3.70 -0.79 14.57
CA HIS A 15 -4.75 -0.61 13.56
C HIS A 15 -4.61 0.78 12.92
N VAL A 16 -4.28 0.83 11.63
CA VAL A 16 -4.12 2.06 10.88
C VAL A 16 -5.38 2.29 10.03
N MET A 17 -5.96 3.49 10.14
CA MET A 17 -7.09 3.92 9.32
C MET A 17 -6.72 5.20 8.57
N ALA A 18 -7.12 5.29 7.30
CA ALA A 18 -7.05 6.51 6.50
C ALA A 18 -8.49 6.91 6.14
N ARG A 19 -8.86 8.17 6.43
CA ARG A 19 -10.19 8.73 6.16
C ARG A 19 -10.03 10.09 5.49
N GLY A 20 -10.81 10.33 4.43
CA GLY A 20 -10.85 11.62 3.76
C GLY A 20 -11.72 12.62 4.51
N ASN A 21 -11.44 13.91 4.30
CA ASN A 21 -12.29 14.98 4.80
C ASN A 21 -13.69 14.85 4.20
N ASN A 22 -14.74 15.22 4.94
CA ASN A 22 -16.14 15.10 4.53
C ASN A 22 -16.57 13.70 4.02
N GLY A 23 -15.83 12.64 4.37
CA GLY A 23 -16.11 11.28 3.90
C GLY A 23 -15.63 11.00 2.47
N GLU A 24 -14.83 11.88 1.88
CA GLU A 24 -14.28 11.70 0.55
C GLU A 24 -13.34 10.49 0.45
N TYR A 25 -13.23 9.95 -0.77
CA TYR A 25 -12.28 8.90 -1.06
C TYR A 25 -10.85 9.44 -1.02
N VAL A 26 -10.04 8.91 -0.09
CA VAL A 26 -8.60 9.20 -0.02
C VAL A 26 -7.87 8.69 -1.27
N LEU A 27 -8.33 7.55 -1.81
CA LEU A 27 -7.72 6.88 -2.96
C LEU A 27 -8.81 6.65 -4.01
N LYS A 28 -8.68 7.33 -5.15
CA LYS A 28 -9.70 7.38 -6.21
C LYS A 28 -9.77 6.07 -7.00
N LYS A 29 -8.63 5.45 -7.29
CA LYS A 29 -8.57 4.21 -8.05
C LYS A 29 -8.32 3.01 -7.13
N PRO A 30 -8.89 1.83 -7.44
CA PRO A 30 -8.72 0.64 -6.60
C PRO A 30 -7.26 0.15 -6.56
N GLU A 31 -6.47 0.40 -7.58
CA GLU A 31 -5.05 0.02 -7.62
C GLU A 31 -4.22 0.85 -6.63
N ASP A 32 -4.60 2.12 -6.43
CA ASP A 32 -3.92 3.04 -5.51
C ASP A 32 -4.00 2.56 -4.06
N LYS A 33 -5.08 1.86 -3.68
CA LYS A 33 -5.25 1.27 -2.34
C LYS A 33 -4.15 0.26 -2.02
N LYS A 34 -3.84 -0.64 -2.96
CA LYS A 34 -2.80 -1.65 -2.74
C LYS A 34 -1.41 -1.03 -2.73
N LYS A 35 -1.17 -0.09 -3.64
CA LYS A 35 0.08 0.68 -3.68
C LYS A 35 0.31 1.43 -2.38
N TYR A 36 -0.72 2.09 -1.84
CA TYR A 36 -0.66 2.79 -0.56
C TYR A 36 -0.26 1.84 0.58
N ILE A 37 -0.96 0.71 0.74
CA ILE A 37 -0.70 -0.25 1.82
C ILE A 37 0.73 -0.81 1.77
N HIS A 38 1.21 -1.25 0.59
CA HIS A 38 2.54 -1.85 0.47
C HIS A 38 3.68 -0.83 0.49
N ARG A 39 3.38 0.46 0.29
CA ARG A 39 4.35 1.55 0.45
C ARG A 39 4.51 1.99 1.90
N ASN A 40 3.48 1.85 2.74
CA ASN A 40 3.52 2.34 4.12
C ASN A 40 4.79 1.90 4.91
N PRO A 41 5.25 0.63 4.83
CA PRO A 41 6.48 0.22 5.51
C PRO A 41 7.75 0.90 4.97
N VAL A 42 7.79 1.20 3.66
CA VAL A 42 8.93 1.89 3.02
C VAL A 42 8.94 3.36 3.43
N GLU A 43 7.79 4.03 3.34
CA GLU A 43 7.65 5.45 3.69
C GLU A 43 7.88 5.71 5.19
N ALA A 44 7.56 4.72 6.04
CA ALA A 44 7.85 4.76 7.46
C ALA A 44 9.30 4.41 7.81
N ASN A 45 10.17 4.21 6.80
CA ASN A 45 11.57 3.78 6.96
C ASN A 45 11.75 2.46 7.73
N ILE A 46 10.77 1.56 7.66
CA ILE A 46 10.82 0.23 8.31
C ILE A 46 11.55 -0.79 7.41
N THR A 47 11.42 -0.66 6.09
CA THR A 47 12.05 -1.54 5.10
C THR A 47 12.52 -0.74 3.89
N LYS A 48 13.48 -1.30 3.13
CA LYS A 48 14.02 -0.69 1.91
C LYS A 48 13.10 -0.86 0.70
N ASP A 49 12.26 -1.89 0.69
CA ASP A 49 11.38 -2.22 -0.42
C ASP A 49 10.00 -2.71 0.06
N ALA A 50 9.07 -2.88 -0.89
CA ALA A 50 7.71 -3.36 -0.61
C ALA A 50 7.66 -4.82 -0.11
N ASN A 51 8.77 -5.56 -0.11
CA ASN A 51 8.84 -6.95 0.37
C ASN A 51 9.01 -6.99 1.89
N TYR A 52 8.03 -6.42 2.58
CA TYR A 52 7.93 -6.44 4.03
C TYR A 52 7.31 -7.75 4.51
N GLU A 53 7.96 -8.41 5.47
CA GLU A 53 7.59 -9.73 5.98
C GLU A 53 6.14 -9.79 6.49
N TRP A 54 5.72 -8.77 7.24
CA TRP A 54 4.37 -8.67 7.79
C TRP A 54 3.37 -8.02 6.83
N SER A 55 3.64 -8.07 5.53
CA SER A 55 2.71 -7.61 4.50
C SER A 55 2.30 -8.74 3.56
N SER A 56 1.10 -8.62 2.99
CA SER A 56 0.62 -9.54 1.97
C SER A 56 1.30 -9.35 0.60
N TYR A 57 2.28 -8.43 0.46
CA TYR A 57 2.94 -8.12 -0.82
C TYR A 57 3.53 -9.37 -1.46
N SER A 58 4.23 -10.18 -0.65
CA SER A 58 4.85 -11.43 -1.10
C SER A 58 3.84 -12.40 -1.72
N LYS A 59 2.57 -12.33 -1.32
CA LYS A 59 1.48 -13.18 -1.83
C LYS A 59 1.03 -12.77 -3.23
N TYR A 60 1.14 -11.49 -3.59
CA TYR A 60 0.87 -11.04 -4.96
C TYR A 60 1.98 -11.44 -5.94
N ILE A 61 3.21 -11.54 -5.45
CA ILE A 61 4.37 -11.87 -6.28
C ILE A 61 4.55 -13.39 -6.42
N ARG A 62 4.27 -14.15 -5.36
CA ARG A 62 4.49 -15.60 -5.32
C ARG A 62 3.23 -16.36 -5.74
N GLU A 63 3.42 -17.48 -6.44
CA GLU A 63 2.34 -18.40 -6.82
C GLU A 63 2.10 -19.43 -5.72
N LYS A 64 1.64 -18.98 -4.55
CA LYS A 64 1.34 -19.87 -3.43
C LYS A 64 -0.09 -19.65 -2.96
N ALA A 65 -0.80 -20.75 -2.71
CA ALA A 65 -2.11 -20.73 -2.07
C ALA A 65 -2.01 -20.11 -0.67
N ASP A 66 -2.92 -19.20 -0.35
CA ASP A 66 -2.90 -18.44 0.91
C ASP A 66 -4.31 -17.92 1.26
N PHE A 67 -4.43 -17.29 2.43
CA PHE A 67 -5.66 -16.69 2.97
C PHE A 67 -6.09 -15.39 2.25
N VAL A 68 -5.31 -14.91 1.28
CA VAL A 68 -5.55 -13.64 0.58
C VAL A 68 -6.01 -13.91 -0.84
N ASP A 69 -7.19 -13.42 -1.20
CA ASP A 69 -7.62 -13.39 -2.60
C ASP A 69 -6.84 -12.34 -3.39
N THR A 70 -5.91 -12.82 -4.21
CA THR A 70 -5.09 -11.99 -5.10
C THR A 70 -5.71 -11.83 -6.49
N SER A 71 -6.67 -12.69 -6.86
CA SER A 71 -7.18 -12.84 -8.21
C SER A 71 -7.84 -11.56 -8.71
N PHE A 72 -8.69 -10.94 -7.88
CA PHE A 72 -9.40 -9.70 -8.20
C PHE A 72 -8.45 -8.61 -8.70
N VAL A 73 -7.35 -8.34 -7.97
CA VAL A 73 -6.46 -7.23 -8.33
C VAL A 73 -5.41 -7.60 -9.37
N LEU A 74 -4.96 -8.85 -9.40
CA LEU A 74 -4.12 -9.28 -10.52
C LEU A 74 -4.90 -9.18 -11.84
N ASN A 75 -6.20 -9.51 -11.85
CA ASN A 75 -7.07 -9.39 -13.02
C ASN A 75 -7.31 -7.95 -13.46
N ILE A 76 -7.37 -6.98 -12.54
CA ILE A 76 -7.44 -5.54 -12.89
C ILE A 76 -6.23 -5.12 -13.73
N LEU A 77 -5.04 -5.67 -13.45
CA LEU A 77 -3.83 -5.34 -14.20
C LEU A 77 -3.74 -6.09 -15.53
N SER A 78 -4.05 -7.39 -15.53
CA SER A 78 -4.08 -8.21 -16.74
C SER A 78 -4.76 -9.56 -16.47
N HIS A 79 -5.49 -10.08 -17.45
CA HIS A 79 -6.00 -11.45 -17.42
C HIS A 79 -4.89 -12.51 -17.52
N ASN A 80 -3.70 -12.13 -18.02
CA ASN A 80 -2.54 -13.01 -18.05
C ASN A 80 -1.78 -12.91 -16.72
N LYS A 81 -1.78 -13.99 -15.93
CA LYS A 81 -1.17 -14.05 -14.58
C LYS A 81 0.29 -13.59 -14.56
N VAL A 82 1.09 -13.97 -15.55
CA VAL A 82 2.53 -13.62 -15.61
C VAL A 82 2.67 -12.11 -15.84
N LYS A 83 1.93 -11.55 -16.81
CA LYS A 83 1.91 -10.12 -17.08
C LYS A 83 1.36 -9.32 -15.89
N ALA A 84 0.31 -9.82 -15.25
CA ALA A 84 -0.29 -9.19 -14.07
C ALA A 84 0.70 -9.08 -12.92
N ARG A 85 1.42 -10.16 -12.59
CA ARG A 85 2.45 -10.15 -11.53
C ARG A 85 3.64 -9.26 -11.88
N ALA A 86 4.10 -9.30 -13.12
CA ALA A 86 5.17 -8.42 -13.60
C ALA A 86 4.75 -6.94 -13.51
N GLY A 87 3.52 -6.62 -13.94
CA GLY A 87 2.93 -5.30 -13.81
C GLY A 87 2.77 -4.88 -12.35
N TYR A 88 2.31 -5.79 -11.48
CA TYR A 88 2.17 -5.55 -10.05
C TYR A 88 3.51 -5.25 -9.38
N LYS A 89 4.55 -6.03 -9.70
CA LYS A 89 5.92 -5.79 -9.22
C LYS A 89 6.41 -4.42 -9.69
N LYS A 90 6.27 -4.11 -10.99
CA LYS A 90 6.66 -2.81 -11.57
C LYS A 90 5.96 -1.64 -10.88
N ASN A 91 4.66 -1.75 -10.65
CA ASN A 91 3.85 -0.72 -10.00
C ASN A 91 4.23 -0.47 -8.53
N ASN A 92 4.92 -1.42 -7.89
CA ASN A 92 5.40 -1.32 -6.51
C ASN A 92 6.93 -1.14 -6.40
N SER A 93 7.71 -1.37 -7.46
CA SER A 93 9.18 -1.27 -7.46
C SER A 93 9.72 0.06 -7.95
N ALA A 94 8.93 0.84 -8.69
CA ALA A 94 9.39 2.06 -9.36
C ALA A 94 9.34 3.30 -8.47
N PHE A 95 10.08 3.37 -7.35
CA PHE A 95 10.11 4.59 -6.53
C PHE A 95 11.51 4.92 -6.02
N GLY A 96 12.23 5.69 -6.82
CA GLY A 96 13.26 6.60 -6.34
C GLY A 96 12.61 7.85 -5.71
N SER A 97 13.34 8.48 -4.79
CA SER A 97 13.08 9.63 -3.92
C SER A 97 12.35 10.89 -4.47
N LYS A 98 11.76 10.84 -5.67
CA LYS A 98 11.23 12.01 -6.39
C LYS A 98 9.70 12.10 -6.46
N ALA A 99 8.96 11.02 -6.21
CA ALA A 99 7.50 11.02 -6.31
C ALA A 99 6.79 11.79 -5.18
N LEU A 100 7.51 12.24 -4.15
CA LEU A 100 6.96 13.04 -3.05
C LEU A 100 7.17 14.56 -3.23
N ARG A 101 7.85 15.00 -4.29
CA ARG A 101 7.92 16.44 -4.61
C ARG A 101 6.71 16.96 -5.38
N ASN A 102 5.96 16.08 -6.01
CA ASN A 102 4.77 16.47 -6.76
C ASN A 102 3.53 16.10 -5.96
N ASN A 103 2.86 17.12 -5.46
CA ASN A 103 1.42 17.36 -5.22
C ASN A 103 0.33 16.27 -5.45
N GLU A 104 0.62 15.00 -5.72
CA GLU A 104 -0.38 13.96 -6.02
C GLU A 104 -1.23 13.55 -4.81
N TYR A 105 -0.86 13.99 -3.60
CA TYR A 105 -1.62 13.77 -2.37
C TYR A 105 -1.86 15.06 -1.56
N ARG A 106 -1.80 16.25 -2.18
CA ARG A 106 -2.35 17.45 -1.54
C ARG A 106 -3.87 17.39 -1.65
N ILE A 107 -4.54 17.28 -0.50
CA ILE A 107 -5.94 17.62 -0.36
C ILE A 107 -6.06 19.07 -0.85
N SER A 108 -6.75 19.28 -1.97
CA SER A 108 -7.07 20.64 -2.44
C SER A 108 -7.89 21.32 -1.35
N GLU A 109 -7.46 22.52 -0.95
CA GLU A 109 -8.23 23.43 -0.10
C GLU A 109 -9.59 23.77 -0.72
#